data_AF-A0A933RGK2-F1
#
_entry.id   AF-A0A933RGK2-F1
#
_cell.length_a   1.000
_cell.length_b   1.000
_cell.length_c   1.000
_cell.angle_alpha   90.00
_cell.angle_beta   90.00
_cell.angle_gamma   90.00
#
_symmetry.space_group_name_H-M   'P 1'
#
loop_
_entity.id
_entity.type
_entity.pdbx_description
1 polymer ?
#
loop_
_entity_poly.entity_id
_entity_poly.type
_entity_poly.pdbx_seq_one_letter_code
_entity_poly.pdbx_strand_id
1 'polypeptide(L)'
;MRRRRTLLLVAVAVVVVGAAGVALAAFLSTESRERDRIADVLRAEARGDAAAVQRLVQRCDDGCSFVQRVRGPGAVKIARLDSDTAYALGGAEGWTRVVWVHGVTSRPFVQCVLVRRGGSLWDRSIELVRLRAPLADNEGSC
;
A
#
# COMPACT_ATOMS: atom_id res chain seq x y z
N MET A 1 -7.44 2.53 51.49
CA MET A 1 -6.34 2.17 50.56
C MET A 1 -6.76 1.26 49.39
N ARG A 2 -7.61 0.23 49.58
CA ARG A 2 -8.11 -0.65 48.49
C ARG A 2 -8.75 0.10 47.31
N ARG A 3 -9.68 1.04 47.58
CA ARG A 3 -10.36 1.85 46.53
C ARG A 3 -9.38 2.63 45.63
N ARG A 4 -8.34 3.24 46.22
CA ARG A 4 -7.30 3.97 45.45
C ARG A 4 -6.47 3.02 44.58
N ARG A 5 -6.13 1.83 45.08
CA ARG A 5 -5.43 0.80 44.30
C ARG A 5 -6.29 0.29 43.14
N THR A 6 -7.58 0.01 43.38
CA THR A 6 -8.49 -0.41 42.31
C THR A 6 -8.64 0.67 41.25
N LEU A 7 -8.81 1.94 41.64
CA LEU A 7 -8.88 3.06 40.70
C LEU A 7 -7.59 3.22 39.88
N LEU A 8 -6.42 3.09 40.50
CA LEU A 8 -5.14 3.12 39.80
C LEU A 8 -5.01 1.97 38.79
N LEU A 9 -5.39 0.75 39.18
CA LEU A 9 -5.37 -0.41 38.28
C LEU A 9 -6.31 -0.22 37.09
N VAL A 10 -7.52 0.29 37.32
CA VAL A 10 -8.48 0.61 36.26
C VAL A 10 -7.91 1.69 35.33
N ALA A 11 -7.34 2.76 35.89
CA ALA A 11 -6.74 3.83 35.09
C ALA A 11 -5.58 3.30 34.22
N VAL A 12 -4.69 2.48 34.77
CA VAL A 12 -3.60 1.84 34.02
C VAL A 12 -4.15 0.94 32.93
N ALA A 13 -5.14 0.11 33.24
CA ALA A 13 -5.77 -0.77 32.25
C ALA A 13 -6.39 0.04 31.09
N VAL A 14 -7.10 1.12 31.40
CA VAL A 14 -7.69 2.01 30.39
C VAL A 14 -6.61 2.65 29.51
N VAL A 15 -5.52 3.13 30.10
CA VAL A 15 -4.40 3.71 29.34
C VAL A 15 -3.75 2.69 28.43
N VAL A 16 -3.47 1.48 28.93
CA VAL A 16 -2.84 0.41 28.14
C VAL A 16 -3.73 0.00 26.96
N VAL A 17 -5.02 -0.23 27.20
CA VAL A 17 -5.98 -0.58 26.14
C VAL A 17 -6.12 0.55 25.13
N GLY A 18 -6.23 1.80 25.60
CA GLY A 18 -6.33 2.96 24.72
C GLY A 18 -5.09 3.14 23.84
N ALA A 19 -3.89 3.03 24.41
CA ALA A 19 -2.64 3.13 23.67
C ALA A 19 -2.50 2.03 22.61
N ALA A 20 -2.85 0.78 22.95
CA ALA A 20 -2.86 -0.33 22.00
C ALA A 20 -3.86 -0.09 20.85
N GLY A 21 -5.06 0.42 21.16
CA GLY A 21 -6.07 0.76 20.16
C GLY A 21 -5.60 1.84 19.18
N VAL A 22 -4.97 2.90 19.69
CA VAL A 22 -4.40 3.97 18.85
C VAL A 22 -3.28 3.43 17.95
N ALA A 23 -2.38 2.62 18.49
CA ALA A 23 -1.29 2.02 17.71
C ALA A 23 -1.82 1.11 16.59
N LEU A 24 -2.81 0.26 16.89
CA LEU A 24 -3.48 -0.59 15.90
C LEU A 24 -4.18 0.23 14.83
N ALA A 25 -4.89 1.30 15.20
CA ALA A 25 -5.56 2.17 14.25
C ALA A 25 -4.57 2.85 13.30
N ALA A 26 -3.44 3.36 13.82
CA ALA A 26 -2.38 3.94 13.02
C ALA A 26 -1.76 2.91 12.06
N PHE A 27 -1.54 1.69 12.55
CA PHE A 27 -1.02 0.57 11.76
C PHE A 27 -1.95 0.22 10.57
N LEU A 28 -3.24 -0.01 10.84
CA LEU A 28 -4.24 -0.37 9.81
C LEU A 28 -4.50 0.77 8.81
N SER A 29 -4.46 2.02 9.28
CA SER A 29 -4.60 3.19 8.42
C SER A 29 -3.44 3.30 7.42
N THR A 30 -2.24 2.92 7.84
CA THR A 30 -1.05 2.93 6.97
C THR A 30 -1.18 1.92 5.84
N GLU A 31 -1.62 0.70 6.13
CA GLU A 31 -1.83 -0.34 5.11
C GLU A 31 -2.93 0.05 4.10
N SER A 32 -3.99 0.70 4.58
CA SER A 32 -5.06 1.20 3.72
C SER A 32 -4.55 2.31 2.77
N ARG A 33 -3.68 3.20 3.26
CA ARG A 33 -3.04 4.23 2.41
C ARG A 33 -2.16 3.63 1.32
N GLU A 34 -1.49 2.51 1.57
CA GLU A 34 -0.71 1.80 0.53
C GLU A 34 -1.61 1.37 -0.62
N ARG A 35 -2.69 0.66 -0.28
CA ARG A 35 -3.68 0.19 -1.24
C ARG A 35 -4.29 1.33 -2.05
N ASP A 36 -4.62 2.44 -1.40
CA ASP A 36 -5.19 3.60 -2.07
C ASP A 36 -4.17 4.24 -3.04
N ARG A 37 -2.92 4.43 -2.61
CA ARG A 37 -1.84 4.97 -3.45
C ARG A 37 -1.56 4.07 -4.66
N ILE A 38 -1.49 2.76 -4.45
CA ILE A 38 -1.33 1.80 -5.54
C ILE A 38 -2.53 1.86 -6.48
N ALA A 39 -3.76 1.91 -5.95
CA ALA A 39 -4.96 2.02 -6.77
C ALA A 39 -4.97 3.31 -7.62
N ASP A 40 -4.52 4.45 -7.07
CA ASP A 40 -4.42 5.70 -7.82
C ASP A 40 -3.42 5.61 -8.98
N VAL A 41 -2.26 4.97 -8.75
CA VAL A 41 -1.29 4.72 -9.83
C VAL A 41 -1.89 3.80 -10.89
N LEU A 42 -2.51 2.70 -10.50
CA LEU A 42 -3.12 1.75 -11.46
C LEU A 42 -4.26 2.41 -12.26
N ARG A 43 -5.05 3.31 -11.66
CA ARG A 43 -6.07 4.10 -12.37
C ARG A 43 -5.45 5.11 -13.33
N ALA A 44 -4.34 5.75 -12.96
CA ALA A 44 -3.59 6.63 -13.86
C ALA A 44 -3.00 5.83 -15.03
N GLU A 45 -2.41 4.67 -14.74
CA GLU A 45 -1.84 3.76 -15.71
C GLU A 45 -2.90 3.27 -16.70
N ALA A 46 -4.03 2.76 -16.22
CA ALA A 46 -5.12 2.26 -17.06
C ALA A 46 -5.66 3.32 -18.03
N ARG A 47 -5.67 4.60 -17.62
CA ARG A 47 -6.04 5.74 -18.49
C ARG A 47 -4.95 6.11 -19.50
N GLY A 48 -3.74 5.63 -19.30
CA GLY A 48 -2.56 6.02 -20.07
C GLY A 48 -2.06 7.41 -19.71
N ASP A 49 -2.24 7.86 -18.46
CA ASP A 49 -1.82 9.17 -17.96
C ASP A 49 -0.43 9.07 -17.33
N ALA A 50 0.60 9.17 -18.18
CA ALA A 50 2.00 9.06 -17.76
C ALA A 50 2.40 10.15 -16.75
N ALA A 51 1.90 11.37 -16.93
CA ALA A 51 2.21 12.49 -16.03
C ALA A 51 1.60 12.29 -14.64
N ALA A 52 0.39 11.71 -14.55
CA ALA A 52 -0.18 11.33 -13.25
C ALA A 52 0.62 10.19 -12.59
N VAL A 53 1.04 9.17 -13.35
CA VAL A 53 1.88 8.09 -12.81
C VAL A 53 3.19 8.64 -12.25
N GLN A 54 3.90 9.50 -13.01
CA GLN A 54 5.16 10.09 -12.57
C GLN A 54 5.01 10.96 -11.31
N ARG A 55 3.92 11.71 -11.16
CA ARG A 55 3.66 12.50 -9.94
C ARG A 55 3.39 11.64 -8.71
N LEU A 56 2.86 10.43 -8.89
CA LEU A 56 2.55 9.51 -7.80
C LEU A 56 3.75 8.65 -7.39
N VAL A 57 4.74 8.50 -8.29
CA VAL A 57 5.96 7.71 -8.09
C VAL A 57 7.13 8.64 -7.79
N GLN A 58 7.59 8.68 -6.54
CA GLN A 58 8.42 9.77 -6.02
C GLN A 58 9.90 9.74 -6.48
N ARG A 59 10.36 8.65 -7.08
CA ARG A 59 11.77 8.46 -7.52
C ARG A 59 11.86 7.93 -8.94
N CYS A 60 11.05 8.53 -9.80
CA CYS A 60 10.87 8.07 -11.14
C CYS A 60 11.85 8.78 -12.11
N ASP A 61 13.06 8.24 -12.27
CA ASP A 61 13.97 8.61 -13.38
C ASP A 61 13.55 7.90 -14.69
N ASP A 62 13.93 8.40 -15.86
CA ASP A 62 13.51 7.89 -17.19
C ASP A 62 13.37 6.34 -17.25
N GLY A 63 12.15 5.85 -17.51
CA GLY A 63 11.85 4.42 -17.66
C GLY A 63 11.34 3.68 -16.40
N CYS A 64 11.26 4.35 -15.26
CA CYS A 64 10.69 3.87 -13.99
C CYS A 64 9.16 3.69 -13.96
N SER A 65 8.46 4.27 -14.94
CA SER A 65 7.00 4.30 -15.04
C SER A 65 6.61 3.62 -16.33
N PHE A 66 6.02 2.45 -16.20
CA PHE A 66 5.33 1.81 -17.29
C PHE A 66 3.90 2.34 -17.34
N VAL A 67 3.42 2.67 -18.53
CA VAL A 67 2.09 3.22 -18.74
C VAL A 67 1.38 2.40 -19.78
N GLN A 68 0.58 1.43 -19.34
CA GLN A 68 -0.29 0.68 -20.23
C GLN A 68 -1.69 1.24 -20.22
N ARG A 69 -2.06 1.89 -21.33
CA ARG A 69 -3.45 2.24 -21.59
C ARG A 69 -4.26 0.95 -21.79
N VAL A 70 -5.14 0.65 -20.84
CA VAL A 70 -6.08 -0.46 -20.95
C VAL A 70 -7.33 0.03 -21.65
N ARG A 71 -7.79 -0.69 -22.66
CA ARG A 71 -9.02 -0.39 -23.39
C ARG A 71 -10.18 -1.22 -22.84
N GLY A 72 -11.38 -0.65 -22.90
CA GLY A 72 -12.63 -1.33 -22.53
C GLY A 72 -13.38 -0.64 -21.39
N PRO A 73 -14.63 -1.04 -21.12
CA PRO A 73 -15.38 -0.55 -19.98
C PRO A 73 -14.97 -1.28 -18.69
N GLY A 74 -14.85 -0.56 -17.58
CA GLY A 74 -14.59 -1.18 -16.27
C GLY A 74 -13.92 -0.23 -15.29
N ALA A 75 -14.08 -0.52 -14.00
CA ALA A 75 -13.28 0.11 -12.96
C ALA A 75 -12.02 -0.72 -12.70
N VAL A 76 -10.90 -0.05 -12.43
CA VAL A 76 -9.69 -0.70 -11.92
C VAL A 76 -9.98 -1.21 -10.51
N LYS A 77 -9.73 -2.50 -10.28
CA LYS A 77 -9.86 -3.13 -8.97
C LYS A 77 -8.62 -3.97 -8.67
N ILE A 78 -8.13 -3.87 -7.44
CA ILE A 78 -7.07 -4.73 -6.93
C ILE A 78 -7.70 -6.06 -6.50
N ALA A 79 -7.31 -7.14 -7.17
CA ALA A 79 -7.74 -8.50 -6.84
C ALA A 79 -6.87 -9.10 -5.73
N ARG A 80 -5.56 -8.83 -5.75
CA ARG A 80 -4.61 -9.31 -4.76
C ARG A 80 -3.45 -8.33 -4.62
N LEU A 81 -2.93 -8.20 -3.40
CA LEU A 81 -1.75 -7.39 -3.08
C LEU A 81 -0.89 -8.18 -2.09
N ASP A 82 0.31 -8.57 -2.51
CA ASP A 82 1.29 -9.24 -1.67
C ASP A 82 2.53 -8.34 -1.57
N SER A 83 2.82 -7.80 -0.38
CA SER A 83 3.96 -6.90 -0.15
C SER A 83 5.02 -7.57 0.71
N ASP A 84 6.27 -7.58 0.24
CA ASP A 84 7.41 -8.10 1.02
C ASP A 84 7.68 -7.24 2.27
N THR A 85 7.20 -6.00 2.26
CA THR A 85 7.33 -5.05 3.39
C THR A 85 6.08 -4.99 4.27
N ALA A 86 5.09 -5.86 4.01
CA ALA A 86 3.93 -5.98 4.87
C ALA A 86 4.36 -6.24 6.32
N TYR A 87 3.69 -5.60 7.27
CA TYR A 87 3.97 -5.75 8.70
C TYR A 87 5.37 -5.33 9.18
N ALA A 88 6.19 -4.67 8.35
CA ALA A 88 7.45 -4.08 8.81
C ALA A 88 7.22 -3.10 9.99
N LEU A 89 7.99 -3.27 11.07
CA LEU A 89 7.89 -2.44 12.27
C LEU A 89 8.62 -1.09 12.13
N GLY A 90 9.63 -1.02 11.27
CA GLY A 90 10.39 0.19 10.95
C GLY A 90 10.44 0.47 9.44
N GLY A 91 11.42 1.27 9.03
CA GLY A 91 11.66 1.56 7.62
C GLY A 91 12.07 0.30 6.85
N ALA A 92 11.44 0.07 5.71
CA ALA A 92 11.69 -1.08 4.84
C ALA A 92 11.43 -0.71 3.38
N GLU A 93 12.18 -1.29 2.47
CA GLU A 93 11.95 -1.17 1.03
C GLU A 93 11.91 -2.56 0.43
N GLY A 94 10.93 -2.82 -0.44
CA GLY A 94 10.74 -4.14 -1.02
C GLY A 94 9.66 -4.16 -2.09
N TRP A 95 9.64 -5.24 -2.86
CA TRP A 95 8.69 -5.37 -3.96
C TRP A 95 7.31 -5.76 -3.42
N THR A 96 6.29 -5.25 -4.10
CA THR A 96 4.90 -5.55 -3.85
C THR A 96 4.29 -6.05 -5.14
N ARG A 97 3.84 -7.30 -5.13
CA ARG A 97 3.10 -7.91 -6.22
C ARG A 97 1.66 -7.44 -6.14
N VAL A 98 1.20 -6.76 -7.19
CA VAL A 98 -0.19 -6.35 -7.32
C VAL A 98 -0.85 -7.07 -8.48
N VAL A 99 -1.97 -7.72 -8.19
CA VAL A 99 -2.86 -8.30 -9.18
C VAL A 99 -4.08 -7.42 -9.29
N TRP A 100 -4.36 -6.92 -10.49
CA TRP A 100 -5.48 -6.02 -10.72
C TRP A 100 -6.22 -6.35 -12.01
N VAL A 101 -7.49 -5.95 -12.04
CA VAL A 101 -8.41 -6.17 -13.15
C VAL A 101 -9.05 -4.85 -13.55
N HIS A 102 -9.46 -4.77 -14.81
CA HIS A 102 -10.18 -3.64 -15.38
C HIS A 102 -11.58 -4.09 -15.81
N GLY A 103 -12.53 -3.98 -14.89
CA GLY A 103 -13.83 -4.62 -15.03
C GLY A 103 -13.84 -6.08 -14.54
N VAL A 104 -14.97 -6.76 -14.72
CA VAL A 104 -15.19 -8.12 -14.18
C VAL A 104 -14.76 -9.24 -15.13
N THR A 105 -14.60 -8.95 -16.42
CA THR A 105 -14.27 -9.94 -17.46
C THR A 105 -12.86 -9.78 -18.06
N SER A 106 -12.10 -8.78 -17.62
CA SER A 106 -10.74 -8.56 -18.14
C SER A 106 -9.76 -9.60 -17.61
N ARG A 107 -8.77 -9.96 -18.44
CA ARG A 107 -7.60 -10.73 -17.98
C ARG A 107 -6.90 -9.96 -16.84
N PRO A 108 -6.55 -10.62 -15.73
CA PRO A 108 -5.82 -9.98 -14.65
C PRO A 108 -4.40 -9.61 -15.10
N PHE A 109 -3.98 -8.43 -14.69
CA PHE A 109 -2.62 -7.95 -14.83
C PHE A 109 -1.89 -8.19 -13.52
N VAL A 110 -0.68 -8.74 -13.60
CA VAL A 110 0.23 -8.84 -12.46
C VAL A 110 1.38 -7.88 -12.67
N GLN A 111 1.63 -7.00 -11.70
CA GLN A 111 2.73 -6.03 -11.73
C GLN A 111 3.51 -6.05 -10.42
N CYS A 112 4.76 -5.59 -10.50
CA CYS A 112 5.62 -5.39 -9.35
C CYS A 112 5.82 -3.89 -9.10
N VAL A 113 5.50 -3.46 -7.88
CA VAL A 113 5.65 -2.09 -7.41
C VAL A 113 6.67 -2.08 -6.28
N LEU A 114 7.74 -1.29 -6.43
CA LEU A 114 8.72 -1.10 -5.36
C LEU A 114 8.15 -0.10 -4.37
N VAL A 115 7.97 -0.53 -3.12
CA VAL A 115 7.38 0.27 -2.06
C VAL A 115 8.44 0.55 -1.00
N ARG A 116 8.55 1.80 -0.59
CA ARG A 116 9.37 2.23 0.53
C ARG A 116 8.48 2.69 1.67
N ARG A 117 8.62 2.02 2.81
CA ARG A 117 8.00 2.37 4.07
C ARG A 117 9.03 3.11 4.92
N GLY A 118 8.62 4.23 5.49
CA GLY A 118 9.45 5.07 6.32
C GLY A 118 8.81 5.40 7.67
N GLY A 119 9.66 5.89 8.58
CA GLY A 119 9.22 6.50 9.82
C GLY A 119 9.07 5.54 11.02
N SER A 120 8.36 6.00 12.05
CA SER A 120 8.22 5.33 13.35
C SER A 120 6.84 4.69 13.50
N LEU A 121 6.54 4.03 14.63
CA LEU A 121 5.18 3.51 14.92
C LEU A 121 4.08 4.59 14.83
N TRP A 122 4.42 5.86 15.00
CA TRP A 122 3.47 6.98 15.12
C TRP A 122 3.46 7.90 13.89
N ASP A 123 4.53 7.88 13.09
CA ASP A 123 4.68 8.69 11.89
C ASP A 123 5.15 7.80 10.76
N ARG A 124 4.22 7.04 10.17
CA ARG A 124 4.50 6.11 9.08
C ARG A 124 4.25 6.77 7.73
N SER A 125 5.23 6.69 6.85
CA SER A 125 5.13 7.12 5.46
C SER A 125 5.20 5.95 4.50
N ILE A 126 4.51 6.09 3.37
CA ILE A 126 4.56 5.14 2.26
C ILE A 126 4.86 5.90 0.98
N GLU A 127 5.85 5.43 0.26
CA GLU A 127 6.23 5.97 -1.02
C GLU A 127 6.29 4.86 -2.07
N LEU A 128 5.72 5.14 -3.23
CA LEU A 128 5.88 4.29 -4.40
C LEU A 128 7.14 4.75 -5.13
N VAL A 129 8.12 3.85 -5.22
CA VAL A 129 9.46 4.15 -5.72
C VAL A 129 9.57 3.87 -7.21
N ARG A 130 9.05 2.71 -7.65
CA ARG A 130 9.19 2.24 -9.03
C ARG A 130 8.04 1.31 -9.42
N LEU A 131 7.65 1.33 -10.70
CA LEU A 131 6.76 0.33 -11.28
C LEU A 131 7.50 -0.45 -12.37
N ARG A 132 7.27 -1.76 -12.42
CA ARG A 132 7.66 -2.60 -13.55
C ARG A 132 6.47 -2.82 -14.49
N ALA A 133 6.76 -3.08 -15.75
CA ALA A 133 5.76 -3.57 -16.70
C ALA A 133 5.08 -4.84 -16.16
N PRO A 134 3.81 -5.08 -16.50
CA PRO A 134 3.13 -6.32 -16.13
C PRO A 134 3.88 -7.54 -16.63
N LEU A 135 3.84 -8.59 -15.83
CA LEU A 135 4.44 -9.87 -16.18
C LEU A 135 3.69 -10.49 -17.36
N ALA A 136 4.43 -10.95 -18.37
CA ALA A 136 3.84 -11.47 -19.61
C ALA A 136 2.97 -12.73 -19.38
N ASP A 137 3.38 -13.57 -18.44
CA ASP A 137 2.77 -14.85 -18.09
C ASP A 137 2.04 -14.85 -16.73
N ASN A 138 2.12 -13.75 -15.97
CA ASN A 138 1.59 -13.63 -14.61
C ASN A 138 2.21 -14.58 -13.56
N GLU A 139 3.27 -15.32 -13.89
CA GLU A 139 3.89 -16.35 -13.03
C GLU A 139 5.26 -15.93 -12.47
N GLY A 140 6.00 -15.05 -13.17
CA GLY A 140 7.33 -14.64 -12.72
C GLY A 140 7.37 -13.96 -11.34
N SER A 141 8.55 -13.93 -10.73
CA SER A 141 8.76 -13.27 -9.44
C SER A 141 8.93 -11.75 -9.59
N CYS A 142 8.54 -11.04 -8.53
CA CYS A 142 9.09 -9.72 -8.27
C CYS A 142 10.48 -9.91 -7.62
#